data_AF-A0A922JRL4-F1
#
_entry.id   AF-A0A922JRL4-F1
#
_cell.length_a   1.000
_cell.length_b   1.000
_cell.length_c   1.000
_cell.angle_alpha   90.00
_cell.angle_beta   90.00
_cell.angle_gamma   90.00
#
_symmetry.space_group_name_H-M   'P 1'
#
loop_
_entity.id
_entity.type
_entity.pdbx_description
1 polymer ?
#
loop_
_entity_poly.entity_id
_entity_poly.type
_entity_poly.pdbx_seq_one_letter_code
_entity_poly.pdbx_strand_id
1 'polypeptide(L)'
;MASTISLPLYEKIPRKNALQRTSDIIIFFLLLSLLTYRLLHLKNHGTTWLLAFLCESWFTFTWVLVLNIKWNPVIFKTHPDHLLQAAWEPVELPSVDMFVTTADPLLEPPIITVNTVLSLLAVDYPAHKLACYVSDDGCSPLTYYSLVEASNFAQLWVPFCKKYDIQVRAPFRYFSNDHVITLSDGTKEFQHEWKRMKDEYEQLCHKINVAVQKSVPPCDFTGDFAEFYSVERKNHPTIIKVMWENKGLPDHGLPLLVYISREKRHKHPHHYKAGAMNALTRVSALMTNAPYMLNVDCDMFVNNPKVILHAMCVLLDSKSEAEIAFVQFPQVFYDGLKDDPYGNQMVVLFEYMGCGIAGLQGQFYGGTGCFHKRRIIYGLSPDSVVSVNGKLVEDIFSKIGNSKELTKSAIDALEGKTGTKPNHDLQSCIEAAYKVAGCGYECGTSWGTKVSEQQNIKWFQIKSLF
;
A
#
# COMPACT_ATOMS: atom_id res chain seq x y z
N MET A 1 5.33 -16.76 -38.31
CA MET A 1 4.99 -17.17 -36.94
C MET A 1 3.79 -16.34 -36.53
N ALA A 2 2.65 -16.98 -36.30
CA ALA A 2 1.42 -16.28 -35.92
C ALA A 2 1.65 -15.57 -34.58
N SER A 3 1.37 -14.27 -34.53
CA SER A 3 1.28 -13.51 -33.29
C SER A 3 0.19 -14.15 -32.44
N THR A 4 0.57 -14.86 -31.37
CA THR A 4 -0.35 -15.26 -30.32
C THR A 4 -1.04 -14.00 -29.82
N ILE A 5 -2.34 -13.88 -30.10
CA ILE A 5 -3.17 -12.76 -29.64
C ILE A 5 -3.25 -12.90 -28.12
N SER A 6 -2.36 -12.23 -27.38
CA SER A 6 -2.44 -12.16 -25.93
C SER A 6 -3.70 -11.38 -25.57
N LEU A 7 -4.62 -12.03 -24.85
CA LEU A 7 -5.81 -11.35 -24.32
C LEU A 7 -5.37 -10.16 -23.47
N PRO A 8 -6.08 -9.01 -23.54
CA PRO A 8 -5.72 -7.84 -22.75
C PRO A 8 -5.85 -8.16 -21.26
N LEU A 9 -4.84 -7.79 -20.47
CA LEU A 9 -4.85 -7.95 -19.02
C LEU A 9 -5.75 -6.90 -18.34
N TYR A 10 -5.89 -5.73 -18.95
CA TYR A 10 -6.81 -4.69 -18.52
C TYR A 10 -7.33 -3.85 -19.70
N GLU A 11 -8.44 -3.16 -19.46
CA GLU A 11 -9.08 -2.26 -20.41
C GLU A 11 -9.32 -0.89 -19.77
N LYS A 12 -9.07 0.18 -20.54
CA LYS A 12 -9.37 1.57 -20.17
C LYS A 12 -10.69 1.98 -20.82
N ILE A 13 -11.77 2.01 -20.06
CA ILE A 13 -13.13 2.22 -20.56
C ILE A 13 -13.54 3.69 -20.32
N PRO A 14 -13.79 4.49 -21.37
CA PRO A 14 -14.29 5.85 -21.22
C PRO A 14 -15.77 5.83 -20.79
N ARG A 15 -16.12 6.63 -19.78
CA ARG A 15 -17.50 6.76 -19.30
C ARG A 15 -18.21 7.86 -20.09
N LYS A 16 -19.38 7.53 -20.67
CA LYS A 16 -20.23 8.51 -21.35
C LYS A 16 -20.78 9.52 -20.33
N ASN A 17 -20.53 10.81 -20.55
CA ASN A 17 -20.94 11.91 -19.67
C ASN A 17 -21.55 13.10 -20.44
N ALA A 18 -22.14 12.87 -21.61
CA ALA A 18 -22.59 13.94 -22.51
C ALA A 18 -23.56 14.93 -21.85
N LEU A 19 -24.57 14.45 -21.11
CA LEU A 19 -25.52 15.31 -20.39
C LEU A 19 -24.81 16.18 -19.35
N GLN A 20 -23.91 15.58 -18.56
CA GLN A 20 -23.13 16.31 -17.56
C GLN A 20 -22.27 17.39 -18.22
N ARG A 21 -21.59 17.07 -19.33
CA ARG A 21 -20.75 18.03 -20.07
C ARG A 21 -21.56 19.19 -20.62
N THR A 22 -22.76 18.93 -21.15
CA THR A 22 -23.67 20.00 -21.60
C THR A 22 -24.07 20.90 -20.45
N SER A 23 -24.51 20.34 -19.32
CA SER A 23 -24.84 21.11 -18.11
C SER A 23 -23.67 21.93 -17.61
N ASP A 24 -22.47 21.33 -17.55
CA ASP A 24 -21.27 22.01 -17.11
C ASP A 24 -20.92 23.19 -18.06
N ILE A 25 -21.01 23.02 -19.38
CA ILE A 25 -20.80 24.11 -20.36
C ILE A 25 -21.79 25.26 -20.13
N ILE A 26 -23.07 24.96 -19.88
CA ILE A 26 -24.09 25.98 -19.60
C ILE A 26 -23.73 26.75 -18.33
N ILE A 27 -23.37 26.03 -17.24
CA ILE A 27 -22.95 26.65 -15.98
C ILE A 27 -21.74 27.55 -16.19
N PHE A 28 -20.75 27.11 -16.98
CA PHE A 28 -19.57 27.91 -17.30
C PHE A 28 -19.94 29.25 -17.96
N PHE A 29 -20.84 29.24 -18.95
CA PHE A 29 -21.32 30.48 -19.58
C PHE A 29 -22.09 31.37 -18.61
N LEU A 30 -22.88 30.80 -17.69
CA LEU A 30 -23.58 31.57 -16.65
C LEU A 30 -22.60 32.25 -15.69
N LEU A 31 -21.53 31.55 -15.28
CA LEU A 31 -20.47 32.12 -14.44
C LEU A 31 -19.75 33.26 -15.15
N LEU A 32 -19.38 33.09 -16.43
CA LEU A 32 -18.76 34.16 -17.22
C LEU A 32 -19.68 35.37 -17.40
N SER A 33 -20.97 35.13 -17.61
CA SER A 33 -21.99 36.19 -17.70
C SER A 33 -22.09 36.96 -16.38
N LEU A 34 -22.11 36.27 -15.24
CA LEU A 34 -22.12 36.89 -13.91
C LEU A 34 -20.89 37.77 -13.68
N LEU A 35 -19.68 37.26 -13.96
CA LEU A 35 -18.44 38.02 -13.82
C LEU A 35 -18.41 39.25 -14.73
N THR A 36 -18.88 39.10 -15.97
CA THR A 36 -18.99 40.22 -16.93
C THR A 36 -19.96 41.27 -16.41
N TYR A 37 -21.13 40.85 -15.90
CA TYR A 37 -22.12 41.74 -15.32
C TYR A 37 -21.55 42.52 -14.11
N ARG A 38 -20.82 41.83 -13.21
CA ARG A 38 -20.13 42.49 -12.09
C ARG A 38 -19.16 43.56 -12.57
N LEU A 39 -18.35 43.24 -13.58
CA LEU A 39 -17.36 44.17 -14.12
C LEU A 39 -18.01 45.40 -14.75
N LEU A 40 -19.09 45.21 -15.53
CA LEU A 40 -19.81 46.31 -16.20
C LEU A 40 -20.47 47.27 -15.19
N HIS A 41 -20.98 46.75 -14.07
CA HIS A 41 -21.66 47.54 -13.04
C HIS A 41 -20.75 47.97 -11.88
N LEU A 42 -19.44 47.68 -11.96
CA LEU A 42 -18.47 47.95 -10.89
C LEU A 42 -18.44 49.44 -10.48
N LYS A 43 -18.51 50.35 -11.47
CA LYS A 43 -18.49 51.80 -11.24
C LYS A 43 -19.71 52.29 -10.44
N ASN A 44 -20.85 51.60 -10.54
CA ASN A 44 -22.10 52.03 -9.91
C ASN A 44 -22.21 51.59 -8.45
N HIS A 45 -21.50 50.53 -8.06
CA HIS A 45 -21.65 49.89 -6.74
C HIS A 45 -20.35 49.88 -5.91
N GLY A 46 -19.21 50.27 -6.49
CA GLY A 46 -17.97 50.55 -5.76
C GLY A 46 -17.30 49.30 -5.19
N THR A 47 -16.76 49.42 -3.97
CA THR A 47 -15.83 48.45 -3.36
C THR A 47 -16.47 47.13 -2.96
N THR A 48 -17.74 47.11 -2.57
CA THR A 48 -18.47 45.87 -2.24
C THR A 48 -18.64 44.98 -3.47
N TRP A 49 -18.86 45.58 -4.64
CA TRP A 49 -18.95 44.90 -5.93
C TRP A 49 -17.59 44.38 -6.39
N LEU A 50 -16.53 45.12 -6.12
CA LEU A 50 -15.16 44.66 -6.37
C LEU A 50 -14.82 43.43 -5.53
N LEU A 51 -15.16 43.44 -4.24
CA LEU A 51 -14.93 42.28 -3.37
C LEU A 51 -15.73 41.06 -3.84
N ALA A 52 -17.01 41.23 -4.16
CA ALA A 52 -17.84 40.17 -4.72
C ALA A 52 -17.24 39.61 -6.03
N PHE A 53 -16.82 40.49 -6.94
CA PHE A 53 -16.17 40.10 -8.19
C PHE A 53 -14.91 39.27 -7.97
N LEU A 54 -14.04 39.66 -7.03
CA LEU A 54 -12.81 38.91 -6.72
C LEU A 54 -13.14 37.53 -6.14
N CYS A 55 -14.09 37.44 -5.21
CA CYS A 55 -14.54 36.16 -4.65
C CYS A 55 -15.15 35.26 -5.72
N GLU A 56 -16.09 35.78 -6.52
CA GLU A 56 -16.77 35.05 -7.59
C GLU A 56 -15.80 34.62 -8.69
N SER A 57 -14.78 35.44 -8.99
CA SER A 57 -13.70 35.10 -9.93
C SER A 57 -12.87 33.92 -9.42
N TRP A 58 -12.53 33.93 -8.12
CA TRP A 58 -11.82 32.81 -7.51
C TRP A 58 -12.66 31.53 -7.52
N PHE A 59 -13.95 31.60 -7.19
CA PHE A 59 -14.85 30.44 -7.28
C PHE A 59 -15.04 29.93 -8.71
N THR A 60 -15.11 30.84 -9.69
CA THR A 60 -15.20 30.45 -11.10
C THR A 60 -13.93 29.77 -11.55
N PHE A 61 -12.76 30.28 -11.14
CA PHE A 61 -11.47 29.67 -11.42
C PHE A 61 -11.35 28.27 -10.82
N THR A 62 -11.68 28.09 -9.54
CA THR A 62 -11.65 26.75 -8.90
C THR A 62 -12.66 25.80 -9.54
N TRP A 63 -13.84 26.28 -9.92
CA TRP A 63 -14.83 25.50 -10.65
C TRP A 63 -14.32 25.03 -12.02
N VAL A 64 -13.61 25.90 -12.77
CA VAL A 64 -12.97 25.53 -14.05
C VAL A 64 -11.89 24.46 -13.84
N LEU A 65 -11.11 24.51 -12.76
CA LEU A 65 -10.15 23.44 -12.44
C LEU A 65 -10.88 22.10 -12.20
N VAL A 66 -11.98 22.11 -11.45
CA VAL A 66 -12.79 20.90 -11.20
C VAL A 66 -13.43 20.36 -12.48
N LEU A 67 -13.91 21.24 -13.37
CA LEU A 67 -14.41 20.87 -14.69
C LEU A 67 -13.35 20.10 -15.48
N ASN A 68 -12.13 20.64 -15.55
CA ASN A 68 -11.02 20.02 -16.30
C ASN A 68 -10.71 18.61 -15.77
N ILE A 69 -10.69 18.43 -14.45
CA ILE A 69 -10.50 17.11 -13.82
C ILE A 69 -11.56 16.11 -14.29
N LYS A 70 -12.81 16.54 -14.40
CA LYS A 70 -13.96 15.67 -14.68
C LYS A 70 -14.25 15.43 -16.16
N TRP A 71 -13.52 16.07 -17.06
CA TRP A 71 -13.94 16.17 -18.46
C TRP A 71 -13.96 14.81 -19.17
N ASN A 72 -12.95 13.97 -18.92
CA ASN A 72 -12.75 12.67 -19.56
C ASN A 72 -12.72 11.53 -18.53
N PRO A 73 -13.86 11.14 -17.93
CA PRO A 73 -13.89 10.11 -16.91
C PRO A 73 -13.60 8.73 -17.51
N VAL A 74 -12.77 7.96 -16.81
CA VAL A 74 -12.31 6.64 -17.23
C VAL A 74 -12.43 5.64 -16.08
N ILE A 75 -12.76 4.40 -16.43
CA ILE A 75 -12.76 3.26 -15.52
C ILE A 75 -11.78 2.21 -16.04
N PHE A 76 -11.01 1.61 -15.14
CA PHE A 76 -10.12 0.50 -15.45
C PHE A 76 -10.81 -0.81 -15.12
N LYS A 77 -10.87 -1.73 -16.09
CA LYS A 77 -11.37 -3.09 -15.90
C LYS A 77 -10.21 -4.06 -16.07
N THR A 78 -9.96 -4.88 -15.07
CA THR A 78 -8.84 -5.84 -15.04
C THR A 78 -9.36 -7.27 -15.17
N HIS A 79 -8.54 -8.15 -15.77
CA HIS A 79 -8.89 -9.55 -16.03
C HIS A 79 -7.86 -10.51 -15.41
N PRO A 80 -7.97 -10.81 -14.09
CA PRO A 80 -7.06 -11.75 -13.43
C PRO A 80 -7.01 -13.14 -14.08
N ASP A 81 -8.11 -13.61 -14.66
CA ASP A 81 -8.16 -14.92 -15.30
C ASP A 81 -7.24 -14.98 -16.54
N HIS A 82 -7.15 -13.88 -17.30
CA HIS A 82 -6.22 -13.78 -18.44
C HIS A 82 -4.77 -13.76 -17.96
N LEU A 83 -4.48 -13.06 -16.84
CA LEU A 83 -3.15 -13.04 -16.24
C LEU A 83 -2.75 -14.44 -15.77
N LEU A 84 -3.65 -15.12 -15.07
CA LEU A 84 -3.40 -16.49 -14.61
C LEU A 84 -3.12 -17.37 -15.82
N GLN A 85 -4.01 -17.44 -16.82
CA GLN A 85 -3.81 -18.21 -18.06
C GLN A 85 -2.46 -17.92 -18.75
N ALA A 86 -2.08 -16.64 -18.85
CA ALA A 86 -0.81 -16.22 -19.43
C ALA A 86 0.41 -16.64 -18.60
N ALA A 87 0.25 -16.84 -17.28
CA ALA A 87 1.31 -17.25 -16.36
C ALA A 87 1.55 -18.77 -16.32
N TRP A 88 0.65 -19.59 -16.90
CA TRP A 88 0.88 -21.05 -17.05
C TRP A 88 1.76 -21.38 -18.26
N GLU A 89 1.93 -20.44 -19.20
CA GLU A 89 3.07 -20.39 -20.12
C GLU A 89 4.06 -19.31 -19.60
N PRO A 90 5.34 -19.22 -19.99
CA PRO A 90 6.52 -19.03 -19.10
C PRO A 90 6.65 -17.74 -18.27
N VAL A 91 5.61 -16.91 -18.13
CA VAL A 91 5.56 -15.72 -17.28
C VAL A 91 5.23 -16.09 -15.83
N GLU A 92 6.27 -16.39 -15.04
CA GLU A 92 6.11 -16.59 -13.59
C GLU A 92 5.60 -15.30 -12.90
N LEU A 93 4.64 -15.44 -11.98
CA LEU A 93 4.15 -14.32 -11.18
C LEU A 93 5.30 -13.66 -10.37
N PRO A 94 5.41 -12.31 -10.37
CA PRO A 94 6.49 -11.61 -9.69
C PRO A 94 6.33 -11.64 -8.16
N SER A 95 7.43 -11.45 -7.43
CA SER A 95 7.33 -11.27 -5.98
C SER A 95 6.71 -9.91 -5.60
N VAL A 96 6.03 -9.86 -4.45
CA VAL A 96 5.44 -8.64 -3.90
C VAL A 96 5.75 -8.54 -2.40
N ASP A 97 6.36 -7.42 -1.99
CA ASP A 97 6.54 -7.08 -0.59
C ASP A 97 5.34 -6.26 -0.10
N MET A 98 4.70 -6.65 0.99
CA MET A 98 3.57 -5.96 1.61
C MET A 98 4.06 -5.27 2.88
N PHE A 99 3.83 -3.97 2.98
CA PHE A 99 4.30 -3.10 4.05
C PHE A 99 3.11 -2.64 4.89
N VAL A 100 3.13 -2.98 6.17
CA VAL A 100 2.16 -2.50 7.16
C VAL A 100 2.87 -1.57 8.12
N THR A 101 2.36 -0.35 8.30
CA THR A 101 2.92 0.59 9.28
C THR A 101 1.96 0.82 10.43
N THR A 102 2.48 0.77 11.66
CA THR A 102 1.76 1.16 12.89
C THR A 102 2.62 2.12 13.70
N ALA A 103 1.99 3.12 14.33
CA ALA A 103 2.66 4.24 14.97
C ALA A 103 2.66 4.17 16.50
N ASP A 104 1.57 3.69 17.11
CA ASP A 104 1.37 3.74 18.55
C ASP A 104 0.38 2.67 19.04
N PRO A 105 0.79 1.72 19.89
CA PRO A 105 -0.12 0.67 20.39
C PRO A 105 -1.29 1.19 21.24
N LEU A 106 -1.23 2.42 21.76
CA LEU A 106 -2.32 3.02 22.54
C LEU A 106 -3.37 3.67 21.66
N LEU A 107 -2.94 4.38 20.61
CA LEU A 107 -3.86 5.03 19.66
C LEU A 107 -4.36 4.04 18.60
N GLU A 108 -3.53 3.07 18.25
CA GLU A 108 -3.79 1.98 17.30
C GLU A 108 -3.65 0.65 18.06
N PRO A 109 -4.72 0.18 18.74
CA PRO A 109 -4.69 -1.08 19.47
C PRO A 109 -4.11 -2.23 18.60
N PRO A 110 -3.20 -3.08 19.15
CA PRO A 110 -2.53 -4.12 18.36
C PRO A 110 -3.46 -5.06 17.58
N ILE A 111 -4.69 -5.26 18.06
CA ILE A 111 -5.71 -6.08 17.39
C ILE A 111 -6.10 -5.54 16.00
N ILE A 112 -6.03 -4.22 15.79
CA ILE A 112 -6.33 -3.60 14.49
C ILE A 112 -5.23 -4.01 13.49
N THR A 113 -3.97 -3.80 13.86
CA THR A 113 -2.80 -4.23 13.07
C THR A 113 -2.82 -5.73 12.79
N VAL A 114 -3.17 -6.56 13.79
CA VAL A 114 -3.30 -8.02 13.63
C VAL A 114 -4.33 -8.38 12.57
N ASN A 115 -5.50 -7.76 12.56
CA ASN A 115 -6.54 -8.05 11.56
C ASN A 115 -6.10 -7.68 10.14
N THR A 116 -5.39 -6.56 9.98
CA THR A 116 -4.79 -6.15 8.72
C THR A 116 -3.75 -7.14 8.23
N VAL A 117 -2.85 -7.58 9.11
CA VAL A 117 -1.82 -8.58 8.78
C VAL A 117 -2.45 -9.92 8.41
N LEU A 118 -3.44 -10.40 9.18
CA LEU A 118 -4.16 -11.65 8.87
C LEU A 118 -4.87 -11.59 7.52
N SER A 119 -5.45 -10.43 7.17
CA SER A 119 -6.07 -10.21 5.87
C SER A 119 -5.06 -10.28 4.73
N LEU A 120 -3.87 -9.68 4.89
CA LEU A 120 -2.80 -9.69 3.89
C LEU A 120 -2.14 -11.06 3.71
N LEU A 121 -1.91 -11.80 4.80
CA LEU A 121 -1.33 -13.15 4.73
C LEU A 121 -2.26 -14.14 4.03
N ALA A 122 -3.55 -13.83 3.99
CA ALA A 122 -4.59 -14.68 3.42
C ALA A 122 -4.95 -14.34 1.97
N VAL A 123 -4.23 -13.49 1.23
CA VAL A 123 -4.59 -13.15 -0.18
C VAL A 123 -4.39 -14.33 -1.16
N ASP A 124 -5.04 -14.25 -2.32
CA ASP A 124 -4.95 -15.24 -3.41
C ASP A 124 -3.72 -14.96 -4.29
N TYR A 125 -2.55 -15.29 -3.75
CA TYR A 125 -1.27 -15.23 -4.45
C TYR A 125 -0.34 -16.35 -3.94
N PRO A 126 0.64 -16.82 -4.74
CA PRO A 126 1.60 -17.81 -4.27
C PRO A 126 2.36 -17.32 -3.03
N ALA A 127 2.30 -18.06 -1.93
CA ALA A 127 2.84 -17.62 -0.65
C ALA A 127 4.36 -17.38 -0.68
N HIS A 128 5.09 -18.16 -1.48
CA HIS A 128 6.54 -18.00 -1.66
C HIS A 128 6.94 -16.75 -2.46
N LYS A 129 5.98 -16.07 -3.10
CA LYS A 129 6.16 -14.79 -3.80
C LYS A 129 5.79 -13.59 -2.92
N LEU A 130 5.24 -13.83 -1.74
CA LEU A 130 4.82 -12.77 -0.82
C LEU A 130 5.73 -12.69 0.39
N ALA A 131 5.98 -11.46 0.83
CA ALA A 131 6.55 -11.17 2.13
C ALA A 131 5.81 -10.00 2.76
N CYS A 132 5.40 -10.15 4.02
CA CYS A 132 4.73 -9.15 4.82
C CYS A 132 5.73 -8.58 5.83
N TYR A 133 5.93 -7.27 5.80
CA TYR A 133 6.79 -6.53 6.71
C TYR A 133 5.93 -5.58 7.53
N VAL A 134 5.99 -5.72 8.85
CA VAL A 134 5.27 -4.85 9.79
C VAL A 134 6.27 -3.91 10.45
N SER A 135 6.18 -2.62 10.12
CA SER A 135 6.97 -1.57 10.75
C SER A 135 6.22 -0.99 11.95
N ASP A 136 6.79 -1.16 13.13
CA ASP A 136 6.29 -0.62 14.39
C ASP A 136 7.13 0.59 14.82
N ASP A 137 6.57 1.78 14.59
CA ASP A 137 7.18 3.05 15.00
C ASP A 137 7.06 3.30 16.52
N GLY A 138 6.25 2.51 17.22
CA GLY A 138 6.12 2.54 18.68
C GLY A 138 7.18 1.71 19.41
N CYS A 139 7.82 0.77 18.70
CA CYS A 139 8.72 -0.24 19.28
C CYS A 139 8.08 -0.97 20.48
N SER A 140 6.84 -1.39 20.30
CA SER A 140 5.99 -1.93 21.35
C SER A 140 6.15 -3.44 21.49
N PRO A 141 6.54 -3.94 22.68
CA PRO A 141 6.59 -5.39 22.91
C PRO A 141 5.19 -6.03 22.83
N LEU A 142 4.11 -5.26 23.10
CA LEU A 142 2.73 -5.72 22.93
C LEU A 142 2.36 -5.93 21.46
N THR A 143 2.82 -5.04 20.57
CA THR A 143 2.61 -5.18 19.13
C THR A 143 3.34 -6.41 18.62
N TYR A 144 4.60 -6.60 19.01
CA TYR A 144 5.35 -7.80 18.67
C TYR A 144 4.68 -9.09 19.20
N TYR A 145 4.29 -9.12 20.47
CA TYR A 145 3.55 -10.25 21.05
C TYR A 145 2.27 -10.57 20.28
N SER A 146 1.49 -9.55 19.93
CA SER A 146 0.23 -9.72 19.20
C SER A 146 0.45 -10.29 17.80
N LEU A 147 1.54 -9.90 17.13
CA LEU A 147 1.93 -10.45 15.83
C LEU A 147 2.41 -11.90 15.92
N VAL A 148 3.09 -12.28 17.00
CA VAL A 148 3.46 -13.68 17.26
C VAL A 148 2.20 -14.54 17.42
N GLU A 149 1.25 -14.13 18.27
CA GLU A 149 -0.04 -14.84 18.40
C GLU A 149 -0.82 -14.88 17.08
N ALA A 150 -0.81 -13.77 16.32
CA ALA A 150 -1.43 -13.72 15.00
C ALA A 150 -0.78 -14.68 14.01
N SER A 151 0.54 -14.85 14.04
CA SER A 151 1.26 -15.79 13.17
C SER A 151 0.86 -17.25 13.45
N ASN A 152 0.60 -17.59 14.71
CA ASN A 152 0.07 -18.90 15.10
C ASN A 152 -1.36 -19.10 14.57
N PHE A 153 -2.23 -18.10 14.76
CA PHE A 153 -3.60 -18.16 14.25
C PHE A 153 -3.66 -18.18 12.72
N ALA A 154 -2.75 -17.48 12.02
CA ALA A 154 -2.68 -17.42 10.57
C ALA A 154 -2.53 -18.83 9.95
N GLN A 155 -1.81 -19.73 10.60
CA GLN A 155 -1.63 -21.12 10.16
C GLN A 155 -2.96 -21.89 10.10
N LEU A 156 -3.95 -21.50 10.90
CA LEU A 156 -5.30 -22.05 10.89
C LEU A 156 -6.22 -21.26 9.93
N TRP A 157 -6.13 -19.93 9.99
CA TRP A 157 -6.99 -19.01 9.25
C TRP A 157 -6.79 -19.06 7.74
N VAL A 158 -5.53 -19.06 7.27
CA VAL A 158 -5.22 -19.01 5.83
C VAL A 158 -5.72 -20.27 5.09
N PRO A 159 -5.46 -21.51 5.57
CA PRO A 159 -6.04 -22.70 4.95
C PRO A 159 -7.58 -22.70 4.96
N PHE A 160 -8.20 -22.24 6.05
CA PHE A 160 -9.66 -22.14 6.13
C PHE A 160 -10.22 -21.17 5.08
N CYS A 161 -9.61 -19.99 4.93
CA CYS A 161 -10.00 -19.01 3.92
C CYS A 161 -9.93 -19.58 2.50
N LYS A 162 -8.84 -20.29 2.18
CA LYS A 162 -8.64 -20.90 0.86
C LYS A 162 -9.57 -22.08 0.62
N LYS A 163 -9.78 -22.94 1.62
CA LYS A 163 -10.66 -24.12 1.54
C LYS A 163 -12.11 -23.73 1.22
N TYR A 164 -12.59 -22.65 1.80
CA TYR A 164 -13.99 -22.21 1.68
C TYR A 164 -14.19 -20.97 0.80
N ASP A 165 -13.18 -20.57 0.02
CA ASP A 165 -13.19 -19.39 -0.85
C ASP A 165 -13.77 -18.13 -0.18
N ILE A 166 -13.30 -17.86 1.04
CA ILE A 166 -13.76 -16.72 1.82
C ILE A 166 -13.33 -15.43 1.12
N GLN A 167 -14.28 -14.55 0.85
CA GLN A 167 -14.01 -13.29 0.14
C GLN A 167 -13.35 -12.26 1.06
N VAL A 168 -14.02 -11.86 2.14
CA VAL A 168 -13.44 -10.92 3.11
C VAL A 168 -12.61 -11.69 4.13
N ARG A 169 -11.28 -11.59 4.04
CA ARG A 169 -10.34 -12.41 4.85
C ARG A 169 -9.79 -11.67 6.08
N ALA A 170 -10.42 -10.56 6.46
CA ALA A 170 -10.21 -9.91 7.74
C ALA A 170 -11.14 -10.54 8.81
N PRO A 171 -10.63 -11.27 9.82
CA PRO A 171 -11.46 -12.05 10.73
C PRO A 171 -12.52 -11.23 11.47
N PHE A 172 -12.17 -10.05 11.99
CA PHE A 172 -13.13 -9.19 12.70
C PHE A 172 -14.36 -8.85 11.84
N ARG A 173 -14.16 -8.66 10.54
CA ARG A 173 -15.24 -8.32 9.61
C ARG A 173 -15.97 -9.55 9.10
N TYR A 174 -15.26 -10.65 8.90
CA TYR A 174 -15.87 -11.91 8.50
C TYR A 174 -16.83 -12.43 9.58
N PHE A 175 -16.42 -12.39 10.85
CA PHE A 175 -17.20 -12.89 11.97
C PHE A 175 -18.19 -11.87 12.57
N SER A 176 -18.27 -10.63 12.06
CA SER A 176 -19.20 -9.62 12.61
C SER A 176 -20.67 -9.92 12.29
N ASN A 177 -20.95 -10.70 11.24
CA ASN A 177 -22.31 -11.01 10.80
C ASN A 177 -22.62 -12.50 11.02
N ASP A 178 -23.34 -12.82 12.10
CA ASP A 178 -23.77 -14.20 12.42
C ASP A 178 -24.74 -14.81 11.38
N HIS A 179 -25.28 -13.98 10.47
CA HIS A 179 -26.15 -14.40 9.37
C HIS A 179 -25.48 -15.34 8.36
N VAL A 180 -24.14 -15.42 8.35
CA VAL A 180 -23.40 -16.32 7.45
C VAL A 180 -23.80 -17.79 7.69
N ILE A 181 -23.99 -18.20 8.94
CA ILE A 181 -24.39 -19.59 9.27
C ILE A 181 -25.85 -19.86 8.88
N THR A 182 -26.73 -18.86 9.02
CA THR A 182 -28.18 -19.02 8.82
C THR A 182 -28.57 -19.04 7.34
N LEU A 183 -27.74 -18.43 6.48
CA LEU A 183 -27.97 -18.35 5.03
C LEU A 183 -27.14 -19.34 4.22
N SER A 184 -26.05 -19.89 4.79
CA SER A 184 -25.24 -20.86 4.08
C SER A 184 -25.90 -22.26 4.09
N ASP A 185 -26.26 -22.78 2.91
CA ASP A 185 -26.49 -24.21 2.63
C ASP A 185 -25.19 -25.05 2.79
N GLY A 186 -24.30 -24.65 3.69
CA GLY A 186 -22.99 -25.25 3.91
C GLY A 186 -23.10 -26.66 4.48
N THR A 187 -22.12 -27.51 4.16
CA THR A 187 -22.01 -28.85 4.73
C THR A 187 -21.90 -28.77 6.27
N LYS A 188 -22.34 -29.82 6.99
CA LYS A 188 -22.15 -29.90 8.46
C LYS A 188 -20.69 -29.73 8.87
N GLU A 189 -19.76 -30.15 8.02
CA GLU A 189 -18.32 -29.95 8.19
C GLU A 189 -17.96 -28.46 8.20
N PHE A 190 -18.45 -27.67 7.24
CA PHE A 190 -18.24 -26.22 7.21
C PHE A 190 -18.76 -25.56 8.48
N GLN A 191 -19.97 -25.90 8.93
CA GLN A 191 -20.55 -25.32 10.15
C GLN A 191 -19.69 -25.60 11.40
N HIS A 192 -19.16 -26.82 11.52
CA HIS A 192 -18.28 -27.20 12.62
C HIS A 192 -16.92 -26.49 12.54
N GLU A 193 -16.29 -26.46 11.36
CA GLU A 193 -15.02 -25.77 11.15
C GLU A 193 -15.14 -24.26 11.34
N TRP A 194 -16.23 -23.66 10.87
CA TRP A 194 -16.54 -22.24 11.04
C TRP A 194 -16.65 -21.88 12.52
N LYS A 195 -17.41 -22.67 13.30
CA LYS A 195 -17.57 -22.44 14.74
C LYS A 195 -16.24 -22.54 15.47
N ARG A 196 -15.47 -23.59 15.18
CA ARG A 196 -14.11 -23.75 15.71
C ARG A 196 -13.24 -22.55 15.35
N MET A 197 -13.29 -22.07 14.11
CA MET A 197 -12.48 -20.93 13.67
C MET A 197 -12.87 -19.63 14.36
N LYS A 198 -14.17 -19.41 14.58
CA LYS A 198 -14.67 -18.27 15.36
C LYS A 198 -14.15 -18.34 16.80
N ASP A 199 -14.24 -19.50 17.44
CA ASP A 199 -13.75 -19.70 18.81
C ASP A 199 -12.23 -19.44 18.92
N GLU A 200 -11.43 -19.91 17.97
CA GLU A 200 -9.98 -19.65 17.90
C GLU A 200 -9.67 -18.15 17.72
N TYR A 201 -10.44 -17.45 16.88
CA TYR A 201 -10.29 -16.00 16.70
C TYR A 201 -10.68 -15.21 17.96
N GLU A 202 -11.75 -15.61 18.65
CA GLU A 202 -12.16 -15.00 19.92
C GLU A 202 -11.10 -15.21 21.01
N GLN A 203 -10.47 -16.39 21.05
CA GLN A 203 -9.34 -16.66 21.94
C GLN A 203 -8.12 -15.79 21.63
N LEU A 204 -7.77 -15.59 20.35
CA LEU A 204 -6.73 -14.66 19.93
C LEU A 204 -7.02 -13.24 20.42
N CYS A 205 -8.24 -12.74 20.16
CA CYS A 205 -8.69 -11.44 20.63
C CYS A 205 -8.57 -11.31 22.15
N HIS A 206 -9.01 -12.34 22.88
CA HIS A 206 -8.95 -12.36 24.33
C HIS A 206 -7.51 -12.28 24.85
N LYS A 207 -6.59 -13.08 24.32
CA LYS A 207 -5.16 -13.04 24.71
C LYS A 207 -4.56 -11.66 24.51
N ILE A 208 -4.78 -11.05 23.35
CA ILE A 208 -4.28 -9.71 23.02
C ILE A 208 -4.89 -8.68 23.97
N ASN A 209 -6.21 -8.72 24.19
CA ASN A 209 -6.88 -7.77 25.08
C ASN A 209 -6.40 -7.88 26.52
N VAL A 210 -6.19 -9.09 27.04
CA VAL A 210 -5.63 -9.31 28.38
C VAL A 210 -4.21 -8.75 28.49
N ALA A 211 -3.37 -8.94 27.47
CA ALA A 211 -2.01 -8.39 27.44
C ALA A 211 -2.01 -6.85 27.40
N VAL A 212 -2.86 -6.26 26.57
CA VAL A 212 -3.03 -4.80 26.46
C VAL A 212 -3.52 -4.20 27.79
N GLN A 213 -4.52 -4.81 28.43
CA GLN A 213 -5.03 -4.36 29.74
C GLN A 213 -3.96 -4.40 30.84
N LYS A 214 -3.09 -5.42 30.82
CA LYS A 214 -1.98 -5.54 31.77
C LYS A 214 -0.80 -4.61 31.43
N SER A 215 -0.82 -3.94 30.29
CA SER A 215 0.25 -3.07 29.76
C SER A 215 1.62 -3.75 29.64
N VAL A 216 1.68 -5.08 29.78
CA VAL A 216 2.89 -5.90 29.71
C VAL A 216 2.50 -7.22 29.04
N PRO A 217 3.21 -7.67 28.00
CA PRO A 217 2.94 -8.97 27.41
C PRO A 217 3.22 -10.09 28.44
N PRO A 218 2.53 -11.25 28.33
CA PRO A 218 2.72 -12.37 29.27
C PRO A 218 4.01 -13.16 28.96
N CYS A 219 5.14 -12.46 28.87
CA CYS A 219 6.45 -13.06 28.64
C CYS A 219 7.50 -12.42 29.55
N ASP A 220 8.41 -13.24 30.04
CA ASP A 220 9.66 -12.76 30.61
C ASP A 220 10.46 -12.17 29.44
N PHE A 221 11.03 -10.97 29.61
CA PHE A 221 11.86 -10.28 28.60
C PHE A 221 13.19 -11.01 28.35
N THR A 222 13.08 -12.25 27.92
CA THR A 222 14.13 -13.23 27.65
C THR A 222 13.86 -13.85 26.27
N GLY A 223 14.85 -14.49 25.67
CA GLY A 223 14.73 -15.03 24.31
C GLY A 223 14.34 -13.94 23.30
N ASP A 224 13.26 -14.17 22.56
CA ASP A 224 12.81 -13.27 21.49
C ASP A 224 12.40 -11.87 21.97
N PHE A 225 12.08 -11.71 23.25
CA PHE A 225 11.68 -10.43 23.84
C PHE A 225 12.83 -9.68 24.54
N ALA A 226 14.04 -10.25 24.58
CA ALA A 226 15.18 -9.66 25.31
C ALA A 226 15.53 -8.24 24.82
N GLU A 227 15.39 -7.97 23.53
CA GLU A 227 15.68 -6.66 22.93
C GLU A 227 14.70 -5.55 23.38
N PHE A 228 13.57 -5.92 24.00
CA PHE A 228 12.56 -4.97 24.47
C PHE A 228 12.67 -4.58 25.96
N TYR A 229 13.58 -5.19 26.72
CA TYR A 229 13.65 -5.05 28.19
C TYR A 229 13.83 -3.61 28.71
N SER A 230 14.36 -2.70 27.89
CA SER A 230 14.64 -1.30 28.29
C SER A 230 14.46 -0.30 27.12
N VAL A 231 13.53 -0.60 26.21
CA VAL A 231 13.33 0.22 25.01
C VAL A 231 12.48 1.45 25.34
N GLU A 232 13.00 2.62 24.98
CA GLU A 232 12.23 3.86 24.90
C GLU A 232 11.77 4.11 23.47
N ARG A 233 10.50 4.46 23.25
CA ARG A 233 9.91 4.72 21.92
C ARG A 233 10.69 5.71 21.04
N LYS A 234 11.42 6.66 21.63
CA LYS A 234 12.20 7.67 20.90
C LYS A 234 13.72 7.41 20.91
N ASN A 235 14.16 6.36 21.60
CA ASN A 235 15.56 6.02 21.77
C ASN A 235 15.76 4.51 21.95
N HIS A 236 15.93 3.82 20.84
CA HIS A 236 16.13 2.37 20.83
C HIS A 236 16.91 1.95 19.58
N PRO A 237 17.66 0.84 19.63
CA PRO A 237 18.31 0.30 18.45
C PRO A 237 17.27 -0.23 17.44
N THR A 238 17.73 -0.53 16.24
CA THR A 238 16.95 -1.32 15.29
C THR A 238 16.63 -2.68 15.92
N ILE A 239 15.41 -3.18 15.72
CA ILE A 239 14.96 -4.53 16.06
C ILE A 239 14.35 -5.15 14.80
N ILE A 240 14.84 -6.30 14.37
CA ILE A 240 14.28 -7.05 13.22
C ILE A 240 14.04 -8.50 13.67
N LYS A 241 12.80 -8.96 13.56
CA LYS A 241 12.40 -10.33 13.93
C LYS A 241 11.69 -11.01 12.77
N VAL A 242 12.22 -12.14 12.32
CA VAL A 242 11.54 -13.01 11.35
C VAL A 242 10.62 -13.94 12.13
N MET A 243 9.31 -13.68 12.06
CA MET A 243 8.30 -14.43 12.81
C MET A 243 7.88 -15.71 12.08
N TRP A 244 7.89 -15.68 10.75
CA TRP A 244 7.59 -16.85 9.93
C TRP A 244 8.40 -16.83 8.64
N GLU A 245 8.96 -17.97 8.26
CA GLU A 245 9.65 -18.17 6.98
C GLU A 245 9.04 -19.36 6.24
N ASN A 246 8.63 -19.15 4.99
CA ASN A 246 8.22 -20.24 4.12
C ASN A 246 9.45 -20.99 3.60
N LYS A 247 9.67 -22.22 4.10
CA LYS A 247 10.75 -23.12 3.66
C LYS A 247 10.53 -23.74 2.26
N GLY A 248 9.73 -23.10 1.40
CA GLY A 248 9.55 -23.47 0.00
C GLY A 248 8.42 -24.46 -0.28
N LEU A 249 7.42 -24.56 0.61
CA LEU A 249 6.21 -25.35 0.31
C LEU A 249 5.24 -24.50 -0.54
N PRO A 250 4.96 -24.89 -1.81
CA PRO A 250 4.28 -24.03 -2.78
C PRO A 250 2.82 -23.67 -2.41
N ASP A 251 2.06 -24.62 -1.85
CA ASP A 251 0.59 -24.53 -1.86
C ASP A 251 -0.06 -24.26 -0.49
N HIS A 252 0.66 -24.49 0.62
CA HIS A 252 0.07 -24.46 1.97
C HIS A 252 0.86 -23.63 3.01
N GLY A 253 1.90 -22.90 2.59
CA GLY A 253 2.68 -22.05 3.49
C GLY A 253 2.07 -20.65 3.67
N LEU A 254 2.41 -20.00 4.79
CA LEU A 254 2.21 -18.56 4.97
C LEU A 254 3.32 -17.76 4.25
N PRO A 255 3.05 -16.52 3.80
CA PRO A 255 4.09 -15.59 3.38
C PRO A 255 5.17 -15.37 4.45
N LEU A 256 6.37 -14.97 4.05
CA LEU A 256 7.40 -14.48 4.98
C LEU A 256 6.80 -13.35 5.83
N LEU A 257 6.96 -13.40 7.15
CA LEU A 257 6.44 -12.37 8.06
C LEU A 257 7.58 -11.80 8.91
N VAL A 258 7.85 -10.50 8.78
CA VAL A 258 8.96 -9.81 9.44
C VAL A 258 8.45 -8.63 10.24
N TYR A 259 8.77 -8.58 11.53
CA TYR A 259 8.60 -7.41 12.38
C TYR A 259 9.85 -6.54 12.31
N ILE A 260 9.66 -5.23 12.15
CA ILE A 260 10.74 -4.24 12.10
C ILE A 260 10.38 -3.08 13.01
N SER A 261 11.31 -2.72 13.90
CA SER A 261 11.35 -1.40 14.51
C SER A 261 12.69 -0.78 14.16
N ARG A 262 12.65 0.32 13.40
CA ARG A 262 13.86 1.05 12.97
C ARG A 262 14.54 1.75 14.13
N GLU A 263 15.85 1.95 14.07
CA GLU A 263 16.54 2.71 15.10
C GLU A 263 15.98 4.13 15.23
N LYS A 264 15.82 4.58 16.49
CA LYS A 264 15.49 5.95 16.82
C LYS A 264 16.44 6.48 17.87
N ARG A 265 16.80 7.75 17.75
CA ARG A 265 17.63 8.50 18.69
C ARG A 265 17.07 9.90 18.87
N HIS A 266 17.07 10.45 20.09
CA HIS A 266 16.47 11.76 20.37
C HIS A 266 16.92 12.91 19.47
N LYS A 267 18.18 12.88 19.02
CA LYS A 267 18.78 13.95 18.20
C LYS A 267 18.64 13.74 16.69
N HIS A 268 18.02 12.63 16.25
CA HIS A 268 17.86 12.32 14.84
C HIS A 268 16.38 12.45 14.44
N PRO A 269 16.05 13.28 13.44
CA PRO A 269 14.69 13.33 12.91
C PRO A 269 14.35 11.99 12.23
N HIS A 270 13.17 11.45 12.51
CA HIS A 270 12.76 10.14 12.02
C HIS A 270 11.66 10.20 10.94
N HIS A 271 11.12 11.38 10.62
CA HIS A 271 10.19 11.58 9.50
C HIS A 271 8.93 10.67 9.52
N TYR A 272 8.45 10.26 10.71
CA TYR A 272 7.21 9.49 10.92
C TYR A 272 7.04 8.36 9.88
N LYS A 273 5.86 8.25 9.24
CA LYS A 273 5.54 7.22 8.24
C LYS A 273 6.51 7.22 7.06
N ALA A 274 6.91 8.38 6.55
CA ALA A 274 7.82 8.45 5.38
C ALA A 274 9.16 7.77 5.66
N GLY A 275 9.76 8.03 6.82
CA GLY A 275 11.00 7.35 7.20
C GLY A 275 10.80 5.86 7.50
N ALA A 276 9.61 5.45 7.96
CA ALA A 276 9.29 4.03 8.20
C ALA A 276 9.22 3.28 6.87
N MET A 277 8.53 3.85 5.87
CA MET A 277 8.46 3.32 4.51
C MET A 277 9.83 3.27 3.82
N ASN A 278 10.68 4.27 4.04
CA ASN A 278 12.05 4.26 3.53
C ASN A 278 12.88 3.13 4.16
N ALA A 279 12.80 2.95 5.48
CA ALA A 279 13.47 1.86 6.19
C ALA A 279 12.98 0.48 5.70
N LEU A 280 11.66 0.30 5.56
CA LEU A 280 11.05 -0.90 4.99
C LEU A 280 11.55 -1.18 3.58
N THR A 281 11.62 -0.15 2.72
CA THR A 281 12.13 -0.28 1.35
C THR A 281 13.58 -0.80 1.35
N ARG A 282 14.44 -0.29 2.23
CA ARG A 282 15.84 -0.72 2.34
C ARG A 282 15.99 -2.13 2.91
N VAL A 283 15.25 -2.45 3.98
CA VAL A 283 15.32 -3.77 4.62
C VAL A 283 14.80 -4.85 3.67
N SER A 284 13.64 -4.64 3.06
CA SER A 284 13.07 -5.59 2.09
C SER A 284 13.94 -5.77 0.85
N ALA A 285 14.69 -4.74 0.42
CA ALA A 285 15.65 -4.88 -0.68
C ALA A 285 16.74 -5.91 -0.37
N LEU A 286 17.18 -6.02 0.88
CA LEU A 286 18.21 -6.98 1.28
C LEU A 286 17.64 -8.38 1.52
N MET A 287 16.39 -8.47 1.96
CA MET A 287 15.76 -9.73 2.35
C MET A 287 15.12 -10.46 1.17
N THR A 288 14.25 -9.78 0.40
CA THR A 288 13.45 -10.40 -0.67
C THR A 288 13.64 -9.74 -2.04
N ASN A 289 14.01 -8.46 -2.06
CA ASN A 289 14.19 -7.64 -3.25
C ASN A 289 13.02 -7.75 -4.25
N ALA A 290 11.77 -7.72 -3.76
CA ALA A 290 10.62 -7.88 -4.63
C ALA A 290 10.48 -6.69 -5.60
N PRO A 291 10.15 -6.91 -6.88
CA PRO A 291 9.99 -5.82 -7.86
C PRO A 291 8.84 -4.87 -7.55
N TYR A 292 7.82 -5.36 -6.81
CA TYR A 292 6.64 -4.60 -6.43
C TYR A 292 6.48 -4.53 -4.92
N MET A 293 5.98 -3.41 -4.44
CA MET A 293 5.75 -3.14 -3.02
C MET A 293 4.33 -2.62 -2.83
N LEU A 294 3.56 -3.22 -1.92
CA LEU A 294 2.23 -2.77 -1.50
C LEU A 294 2.35 -2.08 -0.16
N ASN A 295 1.90 -0.83 -0.03
CA ASN A 295 1.80 -0.18 1.28
C ASN A 295 0.36 -0.22 1.82
N VAL A 296 0.21 -0.51 3.12
CA VAL A 296 -1.10 -0.64 3.79
C VAL A 296 -0.99 -0.04 5.20
N ASP A 297 -1.97 0.77 5.57
CA ASP A 297 -2.11 1.27 6.94
C ASP A 297 -2.67 0.20 7.89
N CYS A 298 -2.34 0.31 9.17
CA CYS A 298 -2.72 -0.70 10.16
C CYS A 298 -4.24 -0.89 10.31
N ASP A 299 -5.05 0.10 9.95
CA ASP A 299 -6.52 0.11 9.99
C ASP A 299 -7.19 -0.26 8.65
N MET A 300 -6.40 -0.65 7.64
CA MET A 300 -6.88 -1.01 6.31
C MET A 300 -6.70 -2.51 6.05
N PHE A 301 -7.74 -3.18 5.54
CA PHE A 301 -7.67 -4.60 5.20
C PHE A 301 -8.07 -4.85 3.74
N VAL A 302 -7.72 -6.03 3.23
CA VAL A 302 -8.05 -6.46 1.88
C VAL A 302 -9.48 -7.00 1.84
N ASN A 303 -10.36 -6.32 1.11
CA ASN A 303 -11.76 -6.72 0.93
C ASN A 303 -11.97 -7.72 -0.23
N ASN A 304 -11.01 -7.86 -1.14
CA ASN A 304 -11.01 -8.80 -2.25
C ASN A 304 -9.67 -9.56 -2.27
N PRO A 305 -9.66 -10.89 -2.09
CA PRO A 305 -8.42 -11.64 -1.92
C PRO A 305 -7.56 -11.65 -3.19
N LYS A 306 -8.14 -11.33 -4.36
CA LYS A 306 -7.44 -11.24 -5.66
C LYS A 306 -6.82 -9.86 -5.93
N VAL A 307 -6.78 -8.95 -4.95
CA VAL A 307 -6.29 -7.57 -5.13
C VAL A 307 -4.90 -7.48 -5.77
N ILE A 308 -3.99 -8.39 -5.41
CA ILE A 308 -2.63 -8.43 -5.98
C ILE A 308 -2.70 -8.80 -7.46
N LEU A 309 -3.52 -9.79 -7.84
CA LEU A 309 -3.70 -10.17 -9.25
C LEU A 309 -4.28 -9.00 -10.07
N HIS A 310 -5.26 -8.28 -9.51
CA HIS A 310 -5.81 -7.08 -10.14
C HIS A 310 -4.74 -6.00 -10.38
N ALA A 311 -3.85 -5.76 -9.40
CA ALA A 311 -2.74 -4.84 -9.57
C ALA A 311 -1.75 -5.32 -10.65
N MET A 312 -1.43 -6.61 -10.65
CA MET A 312 -0.52 -7.22 -11.61
C MET A 312 -1.05 -7.17 -13.05
N CYS A 313 -2.36 -7.29 -13.27
CA CYS A 313 -2.97 -7.08 -14.58
C CYS A 313 -2.60 -5.72 -15.21
N VAL A 314 -2.47 -4.68 -14.37
CA VAL A 314 -2.13 -3.34 -14.83
C VAL A 314 -0.61 -3.16 -14.92
N LEU A 315 0.14 -3.70 -13.96
CA LEU A 315 1.59 -3.48 -13.83
C LEU A 315 2.45 -4.35 -14.77
N LEU A 316 1.95 -5.50 -15.21
CA LEU A 316 2.66 -6.45 -16.07
C LEU A 316 2.29 -6.34 -17.55
N ASP A 317 1.28 -5.53 -17.90
CA ASP A 317 0.93 -5.33 -19.31
C ASP A 317 2.10 -4.69 -20.07
N SER A 318 2.43 -5.25 -21.23
CA SER A 318 3.58 -4.85 -22.05
C SER A 318 3.60 -3.37 -22.45
N LYS A 319 2.43 -2.72 -22.54
CA LYS A 319 2.34 -1.27 -22.80
C LYS A 319 2.53 -0.44 -21.53
N SER A 320 2.15 -1.00 -20.38
CA SER A 320 2.19 -0.38 -19.06
C SER A 320 3.54 -0.46 -18.35
N GLU A 321 4.47 -1.29 -18.83
CA GLU A 321 5.73 -1.51 -18.14
C GLU A 321 6.56 -0.23 -18.02
N ALA A 322 6.57 0.58 -19.09
CA ALA A 322 7.23 1.88 -19.15
C ALA A 322 6.35 3.02 -18.61
N GLU A 323 5.01 2.95 -18.69
CA GLU A 323 4.16 4.11 -18.42
C GLU A 323 3.64 4.21 -16.98
N ILE A 324 3.48 3.08 -16.28
CA ILE A 324 2.81 3.04 -14.98
C ILE A 324 3.82 2.93 -13.84
N ALA A 325 3.79 3.90 -12.93
CA ALA A 325 4.63 3.94 -11.75
C ALA A 325 4.09 3.11 -10.58
N PHE A 326 2.78 3.23 -10.37
CA PHE A 326 2.07 2.60 -9.28
C PHE A 326 0.60 2.39 -9.63
N VAL A 327 -0.07 1.51 -8.88
CA VAL A 327 -1.52 1.30 -8.94
C VAL A 327 -2.12 1.64 -7.59
N GLN A 328 -2.98 2.66 -7.55
CA GLN A 328 -3.70 3.09 -6.35
C GLN A 328 -5.11 2.49 -6.34
N PHE A 329 -5.45 1.78 -5.27
CA PHE A 329 -6.82 1.34 -5.01
C PHE A 329 -7.61 2.43 -4.27
N PRO A 330 -8.92 2.59 -4.55
CA PRO A 330 -9.77 3.49 -3.78
C PRO A 330 -9.89 3.01 -2.33
N GLN A 331 -9.87 3.95 -1.40
CA GLN A 331 -10.11 3.66 0.03
C GLN A 331 -11.61 3.66 0.27
N VAL A 332 -12.10 2.61 0.94
CA VAL A 332 -13.52 2.49 1.30
C VAL A 332 -13.59 2.23 2.79
N PHE A 333 -14.24 3.15 3.50
CA PHE A 333 -14.36 3.09 4.95
C PHE A 333 -15.58 2.25 5.34
N TYR A 334 -15.38 1.32 6.28
CA TYR A 334 -16.44 0.48 6.82
C TYR A 334 -17.16 1.17 7.99
N ASP A 335 -18.35 0.67 8.33
CA ASP A 335 -19.19 1.16 9.43
C ASP A 335 -19.49 2.68 9.41
N GLY A 336 -19.48 3.27 8.21
CA GLY A 336 -19.91 4.63 7.98
C GLY A 336 -21.39 4.84 8.30
N LEU A 337 -21.72 6.02 8.82
CA LEU A 337 -23.11 6.43 9.03
C LEU A 337 -23.85 6.45 7.69
N LYS A 338 -25.08 5.95 7.66
CA LYS A 338 -25.89 5.86 6.43
C LYS A 338 -26.13 7.22 5.76
N ASP A 339 -26.29 8.25 6.56
CA ASP A 339 -26.49 9.64 6.17
C ASP A 339 -25.18 10.43 6.01
N ASP A 340 -24.04 9.86 6.43
CA ASP A 340 -22.67 10.40 6.35
C ASP A 340 -22.58 11.95 6.52
N PRO A 341 -23.08 12.52 7.64
CA PRO A 341 -23.11 13.96 7.83
C PRO A 341 -21.72 14.61 7.87
N TYR A 342 -20.68 13.80 8.11
CA TYR A 342 -19.29 14.23 8.15
C TYR A 342 -18.57 14.10 6.80
N GLY A 343 -19.18 13.42 5.81
CA GLY A 343 -18.55 13.16 4.52
C GLY A 343 -17.36 12.19 4.60
N ASN A 344 -17.30 11.35 5.63
CA ASN A 344 -16.17 10.48 5.92
C ASN A 344 -16.04 9.32 4.91
N GLN A 345 -17.09 8.99 4.18
CA GLN A 345 -17.02 7.95 3.14
C GLN A 345 -16.29 8.41 1.88
N MET A 346 -16.03 9.72 1.74
CA MET A 346 -15.25 10.30 0.63
C MET A 346 -15.79 9.95 -0.77
N VAL A 347 -17.09 9.65 -0.88
CA VAL A 347 -17.76 9.21 -2.12
C VAL A 347 -17.54 10.21 -3.26
N VAL A 348 -17.63 11.52 -2.98
CA VAL A 348 -17.41 12.57 -4.00
C VAL A 348 -15.98 12.54 -4.55
N LEU A 349 -14.99 12.31 -3.70
CA LEU A 349 -13.59 12.26 -4.14
C LEU A 349 -13.36 11.05 -5.04
N PHE A 350 -13.78 9.85 -4.61
CA PHE A 350 -13.45 8.61 -5.32
C PHE A 350 -14.38 8.33 -6.50
N GLU A 351 -15.69 8.49 -6.36
CA GLU A 351 -16.64 8.16 -7.43
C GLU A 351 -16.78 9.27 -8.48
N TYR A 352 -16.82 10.53 -8.02
CA TYR A 352 -17.12 11.67 -8.90
C TYR A 352 -15.86 12.31 -9.49
N MET A 353 -14.83 12.58 -8.67
CA MET A 353 -13.56 13.13 -9.16
C MET A 353 -12.59 12.04 -9.62
N GLY A 354 -12.55 10.91 -8.93
CA GLY A 354 -11.59 9.84 -9.18
C GLY A 354 -11.57 9.38 -10.63
N CYS A 355 -12.73 9.03 -11.21
CA CYS A 355 -12.79 8.61 -12.62
C CYS A 355 -12.21 9.66 -13.58
N GLY A 356 -12.39 10.96 -13.29
CA GLY A 356 -11.84 12.06 -14.07
C GLY A 356 -10.31 12.14 -13.98
N ILE A 357 -9.78 12.10 -12.75
CA ILE A 357 -8.33 12.07 -12.47
C ILE A 357 -7.68 10.87 -13.18
N ALA A 358 -8.32 9.71 -13.14
CA ALA A 358 -7.88 8.49 -13.81
C ALA A 358 -7.80 8.62 -15.34
N GLY A 359 -8.61 9.50 -15.92
CA GLY A 359 -8.62 9.76 -17.36
C GLY A 359 -7.50 10.69 -17.84
N LEU A 360 -6.98 11.56 -16.96
CA LEU A 360 -5.92 12.51 -17.25
C LEU A 360 -4.53 11.85 -17.19
N GLN A 361 -4.02 11.62 -15.98
CA GLN A 361 -2.67 11.06 -15.75
C GLN A 361 -2.69 9.84 -14.83
N GLY A 362 -3.83 9.53 -14.18
CA GLY A 362 -3.91 8.50 -13.15
C GLY A 362 -4.12 9.08 -11.76
N GLN A 363 -4.50 8.23 -10.80
CA GLN A 363 -4.76 8.66 -9.42
C GLN A 363 -3.49 9.17 -8.74
N PHE A 364 -3.65 10.12 -7.82
CA PHE A 364 -2.59 10.47 -6.89
C PHE A 364 -2.44 9.37 -5.81
N TYR A 365 -1.26 9.28 -5.21
CA TYR A 365 -1.01 8.37 -4.10
C TYR A 365 -1.80 8.79 -2.86
N GLY A 366 -2.63 7.89 -2.35
CA GLY A 366 -3.54 8.12 -1.23
C GLY A 366 -2.96 7.73 0.14
N GLY A 367 -1.71 7.27 0.22
CA GLY A 367 -1.05 6.91 1.47
C GLY A 367 -1.21 5.46 1.93
N THR A 368 -2.12 4.68 1.31
CA THR A 368 -2.38 3.26 1.61
C THR A 368 -3.04 2.60 0.40
N GLY A 369 -2.95 1.27 0.29
CA GLY A 369 -3.53 0.50 -0.81
C GLY A 369 -2.89 0.79 -2.16
N CYS A 370 -1.58 1.08 -2.18
CA CYS A 370 -0.87 1.41 -3.41
C CYS A 370 0.25 0.40 -3.71
N PHE A 371 0.27 -0.10 -4.95
CA PHE A 371 1.33 -0.97 -5.45
C PHE A 371 2.36 -0.12 -6.19
N HIS A 372 3.57 -0.04 -5.68
CA HIS A 372 4.69 0.69 -6.26
C HIS A 372 5.66 -0.25 -6.99
N LYS A 373 6.22 0.21 -8.11
CA LYS A 373 7.41 -0.43 -8.71
C LYS A 373 8.66 -0.01 -7.94
N ARG A 374 9.43 -0.98 -7.42
CA ARG A 374 10.68 -0.73 -6.68
C ARG A 374 11.68 0.09 -7.48
N ARG A 375 11.84 -0.20 -8.77
CA ARG A 375 12.73 0.57 -9.68
C ARG A 375 12.39 2.05 -9.76
N ILE A 376 11.09 2.38 -9.70
CA ILE A 376 10.61 3.77 -9.70
C ILE A 376 10.90 4.42 -8.35
N ILE A 377 10.76 3.69 -7.24
CA ILE A 377 11.16 4.18 -5.91
C ILE A 377 12.64 4.55 -5.84
N TYR A 378 13.50 3.82 -6.55
CA TYR A 378 14.93 4.14 -6.71
C TYR A 378 15.23 5.30 -7.69
N GLY A 379 14.21 5.90 -8.30
CA GLY A 379 14.33 7.06 -9.16
C GLY A 379 14.62 6.74 -10.63
N LEU A 380 14.28 5.54 -11.09
CA LEU A 380 14.31 5.23 -12.52
C LEU A 380 13.21 6.01 -13.24
N SER A 381 13.59 6.73 -14.30
CA SER A 381 12.63 7.44 -15.14
C SER A 381 11.99 6.47 -16.13
N PRO A 382 10.69 6.60 -16.43
CA PRO A 382 10.02 5.75 -17.41
C PRO A 382 10.63 5.78 -18.82
N ASP A 383 11.34 6.86 -19.19
CA ASP A 383 12.00 7.02 -20.49
C ASP A 383 13.45 6.47 -20.51
N SER A 384 13.98 5.97 -19.38
CA SER A 384 15.39 5.56 -19.28
C SER A 384 15.60 4.08 -19.63
N VAL A 385 16.35 3.84 -20.71
CA VAL A 385 16.90 2.51 -21.01
C VAL A 385 18.08 2.27 -20.09
N VAL A 386 17.95 1.31 -19.16
CA VAL A 386 19.03 0.96 -18.24
C VAL A 386 20.12 0.22 -19.01
N SER A 387 21.15 0.96 -19.45
CA SER A 387 22.46 0.39 -19.77
C SER A 387 23.34 0.60 -18.55
N VAL A 388 23.66 -0.50 -17.83
CA VAL A 388 24.57 -0.42 -16.69
C VAL A 388 25.97 -0.12 -17.21
N ASN A 389 26.37 1.14 -17.05
CA ASN A 389 27.74 1.58 -17.19
C ASN A 389 28.29 1.95 -15.80
N GLY A 390 29.62 2.05 -15.65
CA GLY A 390 30.24 2.37 -14.36
C GLY A 390 29.71 3.66 -13.72
N LYS A 391 29.28 4.62 -14.53
CA LYS A 391 28.70 5.90 -14.10
C LYS A 391 27.33 5.73 -13.43
N LEU A 392 26.47 4.84 -13.93
CA LEU A 392 25.18 4.54 -13.32
C LEU A 392 25.34 3.91 -11.93
N VAL A 393 26.35 3.04 -11.76
CA VAL A 393 26.66 2.39 -10.48
C VAL A 393 27.14 3.42 -9.44
N GLU A 394 28.02 4.34 -9.84
CA GLU A 394 28.46 5.45 -8.97
C GLU A 394 27.30 6.40 -8.62
N ASP A 395 26.43 6.72 -9.58
CA ASP A 395 25.23 7.52 -9.35
C ASP A 395 24.26 6.82 -8.38
N ILE A 396 24.06 5.50 -8.50
CA ILE A 396 23.23 4.71 -7.57
C ILE A 396 23.86 4.69 -6.17
N PHE A 397 25.17 4.49 -6.07
CA PHE A 397 25.88 4.46 -4.78
C PHE A 397 25.70 5.78 -4.04
N SER A 398 25.85 6.91 -4.74
CA SER A 398 25.64 8.24 -4.15
C SER A 398 24.19 8.49 -3.71
N LYS A 399 23.22 7.85 -4.37
CA LYS A 399 21.79 7.98 -4.06
C LYS A 399 21.33 7.10 -2.91
N ILE A 400 21.71 5.83 -2.93
CA ILE A 400 21.18 4.77 -2.04
C ILE A 400 21.95 4.70 -0.72
N GLY A 401 23.23 5.04 -0.72
CA GLY A 401 24.07 5.09 0.48
C GLY A 401 25.20 4.04 0.48
N ASN A 402 25.96 4.03 1.57
CA ASN A 402 27.27 3.37 1.62
C ASN A 402 27.25 1.84 1.80
N SER A 403 26.07 1.18 1.81
CA SER A 403 26.01 -0.28 1.90
C SER A 403 26.26 -0.90 0.53
N LYS A 404 27.28 -1.74 0.44
CA LYS A 404 27.62 -2.48 -0.78
C LYS A 404 26.53 -3.49 -1.13
N GLU A 405 25.96 -4.14 -0.12
CA GLU A 405 24.89 -5.13 -0.23
C GLU A 405 23.63 -4.48 -0.78
N LEU A 406 23.23 -3.33 -0.22
CA LEU A 406 22.04 -2.61 -0.68
C LEU A 406 22.23 -2.05 -2.09
N THR A 407 23.42 -1.51 -2.39
CA THR A 407 23.75 -1.02 -3.74
C THR A 407 23.64 -2.15 -4.75
N LYS A 408 24.22 -3.32 -4.47
CA LYS A 408 24.13 -4.49 -5.34
C LYS A 408 22.68 -4.92 -5.57
N SER A 409 21.92 -5.08 -4.49
CA SER A 409 20.49 -5.43 -4.56
C SER A 409 19.68 -4.42 -5.38
N ALA A 410 19.97 -3.13 -5.23
CA ALA A 410 19.29 -2.09 -6.01
C ALA A 410 19.66 -2.12 -7.49
N ILE A 411 20.90 -2.42 -7.84
CA ILE A 411 21.32 -2.63 -9.24
C ILE A 411 20.56 -3.82 -9.83
N ASP A 412 20.50 -4.94 -9.12
CA ASP A 412 19.76 -6.13 -9.56
C ASP A 412 18.27 -5.81 -9.80
N ALA A 413 17.66 -4.99 -8.92
CA ALA A 413 16.27 -4.54 -9.08
C ALA A 413 16.07 -3.61 -10.29
N LEU A 414 17.05 -2.74 -10.58
CA LEU A 414 17.01 -1.83 -11.73
C LEU A 414 17.23 -2.57 -13.05
N GLU A 415 18.02 -3.63 -13.05
CA GLU A 415 18.26 -4.50 -14.21
C GLU A 415 17.10 -5.49 -14.47
N GLY A 416 16.08 -5.53 -13.60
CA GLY A 416 14.98 -6.49 -13.71
C GLY A 416 15.38 -7.93 -13.36
N LYS A 417 16.54 -8.14 -12.72
CA LYS A 417 17.00 -9.44 -12.20
C LYS A 417 16.32 -9.75 -10.86
N THR A 418 15.02 -9.54 -10.78
CA THR A 418 14.25 -9.58 -9.53
C THR A 418 13.74 -10.98 -9.24
N GLY A 419 13.75 -11.40 -7.97
CA GLY A 419 13.21 -12.69 -7.54
C GLY A 419 14.22 -13.84 -7.47
N THR A 420 15.49 -13.62 -7.83
CA THR A 420 16.56 -14.51 -7.38
C THR A 420 16.73 -14.26 -5.89
N LYS A 421 16.32 -15.22 -5.05
CA LYS A 421 16.69 -15.20 -3.62
C LYS A 421 18.18 -14.89 -3.58
N PRO A 422 18.63 -13.87 -2.81
CA PRO A 422 20.06 -13.71 -2.60
C PRO A 422 20.57 -15.09 -2.15
N ASN A 423 21.58 -15.64 -2.82
CA ASN A 423 22.22 -16.92 -2.48
C ASN A 423 22.97 -16.84 -1.12
N HIS A 424 22.54 -15.93 -0.26
CA HIS A 424 23.09 -15.58 1.03
C HIS A 424 22.24 -16.22 2.12
N ASP A 425 22.92 -16.65 3.17
CA ASP A 425 22.32 -17.06 4.43
C ASP A 425 21.38 -15.97 4.96
N LEU A 426 20.17 -16.34 5.40
CA LEU A 426 19.16 -15.41 5.91
C LEU A 426 19.73 -14.53 7.04
N GLN A 427 20.60 -15.12 7.86
CA GLN A 427 21.29 -14.41 8.93
C GLN A 427 22.16 -13.26 8.41
N SER A 428 22.89 -13.47 7.31
CA SER A 428 23.70 -12.43 6.68
C SER A 428 22.84 -11.29 6.12
N CYS A 429 21.68 -11.62 5.52
CA CYS A 429 20.72 -10.61 5.06
C CYS A 429 20.17 -9.79 6.23
N ILE A 430 19.85 -10.43 7.36
CA ILE A 430 19.39 -9.77 8.58
C ILE A 430 20.46 -8.82 9.13
N GLU A 431 21.73 -9.26 9.23
CA GLU A 431 22.84 -8.42 9.69
C GLU A 431 23.06 -7.18 8.81
N ALA A 432 22.93 -7.32 7.48
CA ALA A 432 22.95 -6.20 6.56
C ALA A 432 21.73 -5.29 6.74
N ALA A 433 20.55 -5.87 6.96
CA ALA A 433 19.29 -5.16 7.21
C ALA A 433 19.36 -4.28 8.47
N TYR A 434 19.99 -4.78 9.55
CA TYR A 434 20.21 -4.02 10.79
C TYR A 434 20.95 -2.70 10.52
N LYS A 435 21.96 -2.72 9.65
CA LYS A 435 22.78 -1.54 9.32
C LYS A 435 22.00 -0.51 8.50
N VAL A 436 21.18 -0.94 7.54
CA VAL A 436 20.44 -0.01 6.67
C VAL A 436 19.17 0.55 7.31
N ALA A 437 18.69 -0.07 8.39
CA ALA A 437 17.58 0.45 9.21
C ALA A 437 18.02 1.47 10.28
N GLY A 438 19.32 1.76 10.38
CA GLY A 438 19.88 2.71 11.34
C GLY A 438 19.43 4.16 11.10
N CYS A 439 19.35 4.95 12.18
CA CYS A 439 18.77 6.30 12.12
C CYS A 439 19.63 7.30 11.34
N GLY A 440 20.94 7.05 11.26
CA GLY A 440 21.90 7.87 10.51
C GLY A 440 22.07 7.46 9.05
N TYR A 441 21.43 6.37 8.59
CA TYR A 441 21.69 5.82 7.26
C TYR A 441 21.32 6.79 6.13
N GLU A 442 20.26 7.58 6.32
CA GLU A 442 19.77 8.53 5.31
C GLU A 442 20.63 9.80 5.24
N CYS A 443 21.47 10.07 6.25
CA CYS A 443 22.29 11.28 6.30
C CYS A 443 23.33 11.31 5.18
N GLY A 444 23.29 12.37 4.37
CA GLY A 444 24.20 12.55 3.23
C GLY A 444 23.86 11.68 2.00
N THR A 445 22.73 10.97 2.03
CA THR A 445 22.23 10.20 0.89
C THR A 445 21.11 10.95 0.16
N SER A 446 20.58 10.36 -0.91
CA SER A 446 19.40 10.90 -1.60
C SER A 446 18.07 10.36 -1.07
N TRP A 447 18.05 9.58 0.02
CA TRP A 447 16.81 9.15 0.66
C TRP A 447 15.97 10.36 1.13
N GLY A 448 14.67 10.35 0.87
CA GLY A 448 13.75 11.45 1.17
C GLY A 448 13.85 12.67 0.23
N THR A 449 14.94 12.80 -0.54
CA THR A 449 15.18 13.95 -1.43
C THR A 449 15.09 13.60 -2.92
N LYS A 450 15.75 12.51 -3.36
CA LYS A 450 15.68 11.98 -4.74
C LYS A 450 15.23 10.51 -4.85
N VAL A 451 15.21 9.80 -3.73
CA VAL A 451 14.87 8.37 -3.61
C VAL A 451 13.90 8.23 -2.43
N SER A 452 12.67 7.79 -2.67
CA SER A 452 11.63 7.48 -1.65
C SER A 452 10.23 7.62 -2.23
N GLU A 453 9.22 7.14 -1.50
CA GLU A 453 7.81 7.48 -1.75
C GLU A 453 7.56 9.00 -1.72
N GLN A 454 8.22 9.73 -0.81
CA GLN A 454 7.95 11.15 -0.57
C GLN A 454 8.24 12.06 -1.79
N GLN A 455 9.16 11.65 -2.68
CA GLN A 455 9.46 12.39 -3.91
C GLN A 455 8.85 11.77 -5.18
N ASN A 456 8.56 10.47 -5.22
CA ASN A 456 7.85 9.90 -6.38
C ASN A 456 6.41 10.42 -6.49
N ILE A 457 5.81 10.86 -5.38
CA ILE A 457 4.57 11.65 -5.39
C ILE A 457 4.77 12.98 -6.14
N LYS A 458 5.94 13.62 -6.00
CA LYS A 458 6.26 14.90 -6.69
C LYS A 458 6.58 14.72 -8.18
N TRP A 459 7.29 13.67 -8.58
CA TRP A 459 7.66 13.46 -9.99
C TRP A 459 6.47 13.05 -10.86
N PHE A 460 5.53 12.26 -10.33
CA PHE A 460 4.32 11.87 -11.08
C PHE A 460 3.20 12.91 -11.03
N GLN A 461 3.27 13.93 -10.16
CA GLN A 461 2.32 15.06 -10.19
C GLN A 461 2.75 16.19 -11.14
N ILE A 462 3.99 16.22 -11.63
CA ILE A 462 4.52 17.33 -12.46
C ILE A 462 4.88 16.83 -13.86
N LYS A 463 3.88 16.35 -14.60
CA LYS A 463 3.83 16.42 -16.07
C LYS A 463 2.46 16.99 -16.50
N SER A 464 1.96 18.00 -15.79
CA SER A 464 0.96 18.94 -16.31
C SER A 464 1.71 20.23 -16.63
N LEU A 465 2.17 20.35 -17.89
CA LEU A 465 2.49 21.64 -18.46
C LEU A 465 1.22 22.52 -18.42
N PHE A 466 1.42 23.82 -18.18
CA PHE A 466 0.45 24.85 -18.55
C PHE A 466 0.01 24.69 -20.01
#